data_AF-A0A1H0XQ03-F1
#
_entry.id   AF-A0A1H0XQ03-F1
#
_cell.length_a   1.000
_cell.length_b   1.000
_cell.length_c   1.000
_cell.angle_alpha   90.00
_cell.angle_beta   90.00
_cell.angle_gamma   90.00
#
_symmetry.space_group_name_H-M   'P 1'
#
loop_
_entity.id
_entity.type
_entity.pdbx_description
1 polymer ?
#
loop_
_entity_poly.entity_id
_entity_poly.type
_entity_poly.pdbx_seq_one_letter_code
_entity_poly.pdbx_strand_id
1 'polypeptide(L)'
;MADGDENRDGDGRDDVEFPSEAAAFVQQYIEQEHGYLSWLNTRVEEIERGRVVMTIPYDEKLTNTTDPPTVHGGIAATLIDTAGGIAQRTTFDDPMAHGVATVNLNVNYLRRASGTLRATAEVVRAGGTIGVSTVTVVSQIPDEASDDAADRWEGTPDSQAVATGQAAYRLFR
;
A
#
# COMPACT_ATOMS: atom_id res chain seq x y z
N MET A 1 -44.68 32.81 -20.72
CA MET A 1 -44.03 31.91 -21.69
C MET A 1 -42.58 32.34 -21.81
N ALA A 2 -41.70 31.61 -21.13
CA ALA A 2 -40.27 31.51 -21.40
C ALA A 2 -39.89 30.11 -20.89
N ASP A 3 -39.59 29.24 -21.85
CA ASP A 3 -39.08 27.88 -21.68
C ASP A 3 -37.57 27.90 -21.39
N GLY A 4 -37.09 26.82 -20.76
CA GLY A 4 -35.68 26.39 -20.75
C GLY A 4 -34.92 26.83 -19.50
N ASP A 5 -34.18 25.99 -18.79
CA ASP A 5 -33.71 24.64 -19.08
C ASP A 5 -33.35 23.98 -17.74
N GLU A 6 -33.79 22.74 -17.55
CA GLU A 6 -33.37 21.88 -16.45
C GLU A 6 -32.03 21.21 -16.78
N ASN A 7 -31.31 20.85 -15.71
CA ASN A 7 -30.40 19.71 -15.56
C ASN A 7 -28.87 19.88 -15.61
N ARG A 8 -28.31 19.40 -14.47
CA ARG A 8 -27.09 18.58 -14.29
C ARG A 8 -25.78 19.37 -14.33
N ASP A 9 -24.92 19.27 -13.31
CA ASP A 9 -24.35 18.03 -12.80
C ASP A 9 -24.19 18.03 -11.28
N GLY A 10 -24.76 17.00 -10.63
CA GLY A 10 -24.34 16.59 -9.30
C GLY A 10 -23.11 15.70 -9.42
N ASP A 11 -21.98 16.11 -8.83
CA ASP A 11 -20.81 15.25 -8.55
C ASP A 11 -21.20 14.26 -7.45
N GLY A 12 -22.01 13.28 -7.82
CA GLY A 12 -22.28 12.08 -7.03
C GLY A 12 -21.08 11.15 -7.14
N ARG A 13 -19.99 11.48 -6.45
CA ARG A 13 -19.03 10.45 -6.05
C ARG A 13 -19.71 9.63 -4.97
N ASP A 14 -20.42 8.61 -5.40
CA ASP A 14 -20.99 7.63 -4.49
C ASP A 14 -19.84 7.00 -3.69
N ASP A 15 -19.81 7.28 -2.38
CA ASP A 15 -19.00 6.62 -1.37
C ASP A 15 -19.48 5.16 -1.21
N VAL A 16 -19.36 4.37 -2.28
CA VAL A 16 -19.65 2.95 -2.25
C VAL A 16 -18.51 2.27 -1.50
N GLU A 17 -18.81 1.84 -0.28
CA GLU A 17 -17.92 1.04 0.55
C GLU A 17 -17.40 -0.19 -0.23
N PHE A 18 -16.11 -0.49 -0.08
CA PHE A 18 -15.53 -1.63 -0.79
C PHE A 18 -16.16 -2.94 -0.29
N PRO A 19 -16.59 -3.86 -1.17
CA PRO A 19 -17.30 -5.06 -0.73
C PRO A 19 -16.49 -5.89 0.26
N SER A 20 -17.04 -6.15 1.45
CA SER A 20 -16.35 -6.84 2.54
C SER A 20 -15.91 -8.26 2.18
N GLU A 21 -16.66 -8.97 1.34
CA GLU A 21 -16.27 -10.29 0.83
C GLU A 21 -15.02 -10.21 -0.07
N ALA A 22 -14.94 -9.17 -0.92
CA ALA A 22 -13.77 -8.94 -1.75
C ALA A 22 -12.55 -8.56 -0.89
N ALA A 23 -12.75 -7.76 0.15
CA ALA A 23 -11.72 -7.41 1.13
C ALA A 23 -11.15 -8.66 1.81
N ALA A 24 -12.03 -9.52 2.33
CA ALA A 24 -11.66 -10.76 3.00
C ALA A 24 -10.92 -11.73 2.07
N PHE A 25 -11.35 -11.83 0.81
CA PHE A 25 -10.66 -12.65 -0.18
C PHE A 25 -9.23 -12.15 -0.44
N VAL A 26 -9.06 -10.83 -0.64
CA VAL A 26 -7.72 -10.24 -0.86
C VAL A 26 -6.81 -10.47 0.34
N GLN A 27 -7.32 -10.26 1.55
CA GLN A 27 -6.62 -10.55 2.81
C GLN A 27 -6.16 -12.01 2.85
N GLN A 28 -7.09 -12.96 2.73
CA GLN A 28 -6.78 -14.39 2.77
C GLN A 28 -5.73 -14.77 1.71
N TYR A 29 -5.93 -14.35 0.47
CA TYR A 29 -5.02 -14.70 -0.62
C TYR A 29 -3.60 -14.17 -0.36
N ILE A 30 -3.45 -12.91 0.06
CA ILE A 30 -2.14 -12.31 0.32
C ILE A 30 -1.45 -12.96 1.51
N GLU A 31 -2.19 -13.15 2.60
CA GLU A 31 -1.62 -13.61 3.86
C GLU A 31 -1.31 -15.11 3.85
N GLN A 32 -2.03 -15.90 3.05
CA GLN A 32 -1.96 -17.36 3.12
C GLN A 32 -1.55 -18.04 1.81
N GLU A 33 -1.86 -17.46 0.63
CA GLU A 33 -1.79 -18.20 -0.65
C GLU A 33 -0.78 -17.63 -1.65
N HIS A 34 -0.43 -16.34 -1.58
CA HIS A 34 0.40 -15.65 -2.60
C HIS A 34 1.86 -16.17 -2.68
N GLY A 35 2.31 -17.01 -1.74
CA GLY A 35 3.65 -17.59 -1.70
C GLY A 35 4.72 -16.57 -1.29
N TYR A 36 5.03 -15.60 -2.15
CA TYR A 36 6.03 -14.55 -1.84
C TYR A 36 5.54 -13.59 -0.75
N LEU A 37 4.34 -13.00 -0.90
CA LEU A 37 3.82 -12.03 0.08
C LEU A 37 3.51 -12.68 1.44
N SER A 38 3.01 -13.91 1.43
CA SER A 38 2.79 -14.68 2.67
C SER A 38 4.10 -15.07 3.35
N TRP A 39 5.15 -15.44 2.60
CA TRP A 39 6.49 -15.68 3.16
C TRP A 39 7.10 -14.43 3.83
N LEU A 40 6.77 -13.25 3.32
CA LEU A 40 7.12 -11.97 3.93
C LEU A 40 6.28 -11.63 5.18
N ASN A 41 5.28 -12.43 5.53
CA ASN A 41 4.27 -12.12 6.54
C ASN A 41 3.52 -10.80 6.26
N THR A 42 3.28 -10.51 4.97
CA THR A 42 2.52 -9.33 4.55
C THR A 42 1.09 -9.42 5.07
N ARG A 43 0.57 -8.35 5.68
CA ARG A 43 -0.85 -8.24 6.10
C ARG A 43 -1.55 -7.10 5.39
N VAL A 44 -2.86 -7.25 5.16
CA VAL A 44 -3.73 -6.18 4.65
C VAL A 44 -4.55 -5.64 5.82
N GLU A 45 -4.14 -4.49 6.35
CA GLU A 45 -4.75 -3.88 7.53
C GLU A 45 -6.08 -3.18 7.19
N GLU A 46 -6.12 -2.46 6.07
CA GLU A 46 -7.29 -1.68 5.62
C GLU A 46 -7.40 -1.79 4.10
N ILE A 47 -8.63 -1.94 3.60
CA ILE A 47 -8.93 -1.92 2.17
C ILE A 47 -10.24 -1.17 1.94
N GLU A 48 -10.13 -0.08 1.20
CA GLU A 48 -11.22 0.84 0.88
C GLU A 48 -11.13 1.22 -0.60
N ARG A 49 -12.19 1.81 -1.15
CA ARG A 49 -12.16 2.27 -2.54
C ARG A 49 -11.11 3.36 -2.72
N GLY A 50 -10.06 3.04 -3.49
CA GLY A 50 -8.94 3.92 -3.78
C GLY A 50 -7.87 4.01 -2.70
N ARG A 51 -7.97 3.25 -1.60
CA ARG A 51 -7.02 3.31 -0.48
C ARG A 51 -6.76 1.95 0.14
N VAL A 52 -5.49 1.63 0.37
CA VAL A 52 -5.07 0.35 0.96
C VAL A 52 -3.95 0.58 1.97
N VAL A 53 -4.02 -0.12 3.09
CA VAL A 53 -2.93 -0.18 4.08
C VAL A 53 -2.43 -1.61 4.19
N MET A 54 -1.10 -1.77 4.11
CA MET A 54 -0.44 -3.06 4.29
C MET A 54 0.73 -2.95 5.25
N THR A 55 1.04 -4.05 5.95
CA THR A 55 2.22 -4.15 6.81
C THR A 55 3.10 -5.33 6.45
N ILE A 56 4.39 -5.21 6.73
CA ILE A 56 5.34 -6.33 6.83
C ILE A 56 6.05 -6.18 8.19
N PRO A 57 5.93 -7.16 9.10
CA PRO A 57 6.63 -7.11 10.38
C PRO A 57 8.15 -7.18 10.17
N TYR A 58 8.89 -6.60 11.12
CA TYR A 58 10.34 -6.77 11.14
C TYR A 58 10.70 -8.26 11.26
N ASP A 59 11.68 -8.69 10.48
CA ASP A 59 12.28 -10.02 10.55
C ASP A 59 13.73 -9.89 10.11
N GLU A 60 14.67 -10.45 10.89
CA GLU A 60 16.11 -10.36 10.60
C GLU A 60 16.45 -10.88 9.19
N LYS A 61 15.70 -11.87 8.68
CA LYS A 61 15.91 -12.42 7.32
C LYS A 61 15.66 -11.39 6.20
N LEU A 62 14.98 -10.29 6.51
CA LEU A 62 14.63 -9.23 5.58
C LEU A 62 15.57 -8.02 5.65
N THR A 63 16.66 -8.11 6.42
CA THR A 63 17.57 -7.01 6.69
C THR A 63 18.81 -7.03 5.78
N ASN A 64 19.42 -5.86 5.60
CA ASN A 64 20.79 -5.72 5.13
C ASN A 64 21.77 -6.12 6.25
N THR A 65 22.95 -6.59 5.87
CA THR A 65 24.08 -6.85 6.80
C THR A 65 24.75 -5.54 7.26
N THR A 66 24.00 -4.66 7.90
CA THR A 66 24.48 -3.44 8.56
C THR A 66 24.51 -3.65 10.07
N ASP A 67 25.27 -2.80 10.78
CA ASP A 67 25.27 -2.77 12.24
C ASP A 67 24.89 -1.36 12.74
N PRO A 68 23.68 -1.16 13.31
CA PRO A 68 22.62 -2.15 13.50
C PRO A 68 21.95 -2.58 12.17
N PRO A 69 21.29 -3.75 12.11
CA PRO A 69 20.59 -4.23 10.92
C PRO A 69 19.48 -3.25 10.49
N THR A 70 19.29 -3.11 9.18
CA THR A 70 18.25 -2.26 8.59
C THR A 70 17.44 -3.05 7.59
N VAL A 71 16.12 -2.83 7.52
CA VAL A 71 15.25 -3.51 6.56
C VAL A 71 15.72 -3.21 5.14
N HIS A 72 15.82 -4.26 4.31
CA HIS A 72 16.25 -4.12 2.92
C HIS A 72 15.26 -3.23 2.14
N GLY A 73 15.77 -2.28 1.36
CA GLY A 73 14.92 -1.31 0.63
C GLY A 73 13.94 -1.95 -0.35
N GLY A 74 14.24 -3.15 -0.84
CA GLY A 74 13.34 -3.97 -1.66
C GLY A 74 12.04 -4.39 -0.95
N ILE A 75 12.02 -4.46 0.38
CA ILE A 75 10.80 -4.75 1.15
C ILE A 75 9.85 -3.56 1.10
N ALA A 76 10.36 -2.34 1.32
CA ALA A 76 9.58 -1.12 1.15
C ALA A 76 9.09 -0.96 -0.30
N ALA A 77 9.94 -1.24 -1.30
CA ALA A 77 9.54 -1.22 -2.70
C ALA A 77 8.42 -2.25 -3.02
N THR A 78 8.51 -3.45 -2.45
CA THR A 78 7.49 -4.50 -2.58
C THR A 78 6.14 -4.02 -2.01
N LEU A 79 6.15 -3.41 -0.82
CA LEU A 79 4.93 -2.85 -0.22
C LEU A 79 4.34 -1.72 -1.07
N ILE A 80 5.18 -0.81 -1.59
CA ILE A 80 4.74 0.29 -2.45
C ILE A 80 4.04 -0.24 -3.71
N ASP A 81 4.65 -1.22 -4.39
CA ASP A 81 4.08 -1.80 -5.59
C ASP A 81 2.77 -2.55 -5.30
N THR A 82 2.79 -3.40 -4.28
CA THR A 82 1.65 -4.27 -3.95
C THR A 82 0.46 -3.45 -3.47
N ALA A 83 0.64 -2.57 -2.48
CA ALA A 83 -0.43 -1.75 -1.95
C ALA A 83 -0.99 -0.79 -3.02
N GLY A 84 -0.11 -0.20 -3.83
CA GLY A 84 -0.52 0.70 -4.92
C GLY A 84 -1.33 -0.02 -6.01
N GLY A 85 -0.98 -1.25 -6.36
CA GLY A 85 -1.70 -2.07 -7.33
C GLY A 85 -3.06 -2.53 -6.82
N ILE A 86 -3.14 -3.00 -5.57
CA ILE A 86 -4.42 -3.38 -4.96
C ILE A 86 -5.33 -2.15 -4.85
N ALA A 87 -4.81 -0.99 -4.45
CA ALA A 87 -5.59 0.25 -4.40
C ALA A 87 -6.19 0.59 -5.78
N GLN A 88 -5.48 0.37 -6.89
CA GLN A 88 -6.06 0.54 -8.23
C GLN A 88 -7.19 -0.44 -8.52
N ARG A 89 -7.04 -1.72 -8.14
CA ARG A 89 -8.08 -2.75 -8.35
C ARG A 89 -9.39 -2.38 -7.64
N THR A 90 -9.31 -1.75 -6.48
CA THR A 90 -10.51 -1.32 -5.73
C THR A 90 -11.39 -0.30 -6.48
N THR A 91 -10.85 0.34 -7.53
CA THR A 91 -11.58 1.31 -8.36
C THR A 91 -12.40 0.66 -9.48
N PHE A 92 -12.26 -0.64 -9.70
CA PHE A 92 -13.03 -1.37 -10.71
C PHE A 92 -14.45 -1.65 -10.20
N ASP A 93 -15.38 -1.88 -11.13
CA ASP A 93 -16.74 -2.29 -10.79
C ASP A 93 -16.75 -3.73 -10.24
N ASP A 94 -15.89 -4.59 -10.81
CA ASP A 94 -15.53 -5.89 -10.27
C ASP A 94 -14.01 -5.93 -9.95
N PRO A 95 -13.62 -5.68 -8.69
CA PRO A 95 -12.22 -5.69 -8.24
C PRO A 95 -11.50 -7.03 -8.43
N MET A 96 -12.25 -8.12 -8.57
CA MET A 96 -11.74 -9.49 -8.59
C MET A 96 -11.62 -10.08 -10.00
N ALA A 97 -12.48 -9.67 -10.92
CA ALA A 97 -12.43 -10.13 -12.31
C ALA A 97 -11.23 -9.59 -13.11
N HIS A 98 -10.69 -8.45 -12.69
CA HIS A 98 -9.78 -7.64 -13.49
C HIS A 98 -8.40 -7.48 -12.85
N GLY A 99 -7.37 -7.41 -13.70
CA GLY A 99 -5.98 -7.33 -13.29
C GLY A 99 -5.40 -5.92 -13.32
N VAL A 100 -4.25 -5.76 -12.66
CA VAL A 100 -3.34 -4.62 -12.82
C VAL A 100 -1.93 -5.13 -13.07
N ALA A 101 -1.15 -4.41 -13.87
CA ALA A 101 0.27 -4.70 -14.05
C ALA A 101 1.10 -3.42 -13.90
N THR A 102 2.16 -3.48 -13.11
CA THR A 102 3.06 -2.34 -12.89
C THR A 102 3.77 -1.96 -14.20
N VAL A 103 3.68 -0.70 -14.57
CA VAL A 103 4.34 -0.11 -15.75
C VAL A 103 5.59 0.66 -15.32
N ASN A 104 5.50 1.37 -14.19
CA ASN A 104 6.60 2.12 -13.62
C ASN A 104 6.46 2.13 -12.09
N LEU A 105 7.60 2.08 -11.41
CA LEU A 105 7.69 2.24 -9.97
C LEU A 105 8.85 3.18 -9.66
N ASN A 106 8.56 4.30 -9.01
CA ASN A 106 9.54 5.19 -8.41
C ASN A 106 9.48 5.05 -6.89
N VAL A 107 10.66 4.92 -6.26
CA VAL A 107 10.80 4.85 -4.80
C VAL A 107 11.87 5.85 -4.37
N ASN A 108 11.55 6.68 -3.38
CA ASN A 108 12.49 7.55 -2.70
C ASN A 108 12.70 7.03 -1.28
N TYR A 109 13.93 6.65 -0.95
CA TYR A 109 14.32 6.24 0.40
C TYR A 109 14.78 7.46 1.18
N LEU A 110 14.04 7.79 2.25
CA LEU A 110 14.24 9.02 3.01
C LEU A 110 15.10 8.78 4.25
N ARG A 111 14.90 7.64 4.90
CA ARG A 111 15.53 7.27 6.18
C ARG A 111 15.71 5.76 6.26
N ARG A 112 16.46 5.31 7.27
CA ARG A 112 16.59 3.88 7.58
C ARG A 112 15.25 3.33 8.08
N ALA A 113 14.91 2.14 7.60
CA ALA A 113 13.78 1.36 8.10
C ALA A 113 14.30 0.30 9.05
N SER A 114 13.67 0.21 10.21
CA SER A 114 14.27 -0.41 11.38
C SER A 114 13.22 -1.07 12.28
N GLY A 115 12.03 -1.32 11.73
CA GLY A 115 10.92 -1.96 12.43
C GLY A 115 9.90 -2.48 11.43
N THR A 116 8.69 -2.72 11.91
CA THR A 116 7.55 -3.08 11.06
C THR A 116 7.33 -1.98 10.04
N LEU A 117 7.26 -2.34 8.77
CA LEU A 117 6.92 -1.40 7.71
C LEU A 117 5.41 -1.35 7.58
N ARG A 118 4.85 -0.14 7.58
CA ARG A 118 3.44 0.12 7.26
C ARG A 118 3.36 1.03 6.05
N ALA A 119 2.73 0.56 4.98
CA ALA A 119 2.53 1.30 3.74
C ALA A 119 1.07 1.71 3.60
N THR A 120 0.83 3.01 3.36
CA THR A 120 -0.49 3.54 3.00
C THR A 120 -0.46 3.95 1.54
N ALA A 121 -1.26 3.30 0.71
CA ALA A 121 -1.41 3.59 -0.71
C ALA A 121 -2.73 4.32 -0.98
N GLU A 122 -2.67 5.33 -1.84
CA GLU A 122 -3.81 6.14 -2.27
C GLU A 122 -3.80 6.30 -3.79
N VAL A 123 -4.96 6.13 -4.42
CA VAL A 123 -5.13 6.33 -5.86
C VAL A 123 -5.13 7.82 -6.17
N VAL A 124 -4.18 8.25 -7.00
CA VAL A 124 -4.15 9.61 -7.57
C VAL A 124 -5.03 9.67 -8.82
N ARG A 125 -5.02 8.61 -9.63
CA ARG A 125 -5.77 8.55 -10.89
C ARG A 125 -6.14 7.11 -11.22
N ALA A 126 -7.38 6.90 -11.64
CA ALA A 126 -7.87 5.63 -12.19
C ALA A 126 -8.44 5.84 -13.61
N GLY A 127 -7.55 6.04 -14.59
CA GLY A 127 -7.96 6.31 -15.98
C GLY A 127 -8.46 5.05 -16.71
N GLY A 128 -8.81 5.16 -18.00
CA GLY A 128 -9.30 3.99 -18.78
C GLY A 128 -8.25 2.94 -19.14
N THR A 129 -6.96 3.24 -18.97
CA THR A 129 -5.85 2.35 -19.36
C THR A 129 -4.70 2.41 -18.37
N ILE A 130 -4.38 3.60 -17.86
CA ILE A 130 -3.33 3.81 -16.86
C ILE A 130 -3.94 4.32 -15.56
N GLY A 131 -3.54 3.68 -14.46
CA GLY A 131 -3.75 4.14 -13.09
C GLY A 131 -2.45 4.65 -12.47
N VAL A 132 -2.55 5.56 -11.51
CA VAL A 132 -1.43 6.08 -10.73
C VAL A 132 -1.79 6.07 -9.25
N SER A 133 -0.91 5.52 -8.42
CA SER A 133 -1.02 5.51 -6.96
C SER A 133 0.22 6.13 -6.32
N THR A 134 0.03 6.85 -5.22
CA THR A 134 1.11 7.26 -4.32
C THR A 134 1.09 6.41 -3.08
N VAL A 135 2.26 6.14 -2.51
CA VAL A 135 2.39 5.33 -1.30
C VAL A 135 3.38 5.97 -0.34
N THR A 136 3.01 6.05 0.93
CA THR A 136 3.89 6.45 2.01
C THR A 136 4.19 5.26 2.89
N VAL A 137 5.46 5.02 3.18
CA VAL A 137 5.91 3.93 4.07
C VAL A 137 6.51 4.53 5.33
N VAL A 138 6.00 4.10 6.48
CA VAL A 138 6.57 4.40 7.80
C VAL A 138 7.17 3.13 8.39
N SER A 139 8.15 3.31 9.29
CA SER A 139 8.75 2.23 10.06
C SER A 139 8.35 2.40 11.52
N GLN A 140 7.72 1.38 12.09
CA GLN A 140 7.27 1.38 13.48
C GLN A 140 8.08 0.37 14.27
N ILE A 141 8.75 0.83 15.31
CA ILE A 141 9.48 -0.04 16.23
C ILE A 141 8.44 -0.62 17.20
N PRO A 142 8.38 -1.95 17.41
CA PRO A 142 7.46 -2.54 18.37
C PRO A 142 7.67 -1.94 19.78
N ASP A 143 6.58 -1.64 20.49
CA ASP A 143 6.62 -1.11 21.86
C ASP A 143 7.36 -2.02 22.85
N GLU A 144 7.41 -3.33 22.56
CA GLU A 144 8.09 -4.35 23.38
C GLU A 144 9.54 -4.62 22.97
N ALA A 145 10.12 -3.80 22.08
CA ALA A 145 11.55 -3.89 21.78
C ALA A 145 12.33 -3.67 23.08
N SER A 146 13.05 -4.72 23.54
CA SER A 146 13.91 -4.66 24.73
C SER A 146 14.79 -3.42 24.70
N ASP A 147 15.19 -2.89 25.86
CA ASP A 147 16.06 -1.70 25.95
C ASP A 147 17.30 -1.80 25.03
N ASP A 148 17.88 -3.00 24.87
CA ASP A 148 19.01 -3.29 23.96
C ASP A 148 18.68 -3.15 22.46
N ALA A 149 17.42 -3.29 22.07
CA ALA A 149 16.91 -3.06 20.72
C ALA A 149 16.57 -1.58 20.55
N ALA A 150 15.91 -0.96 21.53
CA ALA A 150 15.60 0.48 21.54
C ALA A 150 16.86 1.35 21.35
N ASP A 151 17.99 1.00 21.98
CA ASP A 151 19.28 1.67 21.82
C ASP A 151 19.90 1.51 20.42
N ARG A 152 19.54 0.45 19.68
CA ARG A 152 19.96 0.26 18.27
C ARG A 152 19.16 1.11 17.30
N TRP A 153 18.00 1.61 17.72
CA TRP A 153 17.08 2.35 16.87
C TRP A 153 17.14 3.84 17.17
N GLU A 154 18.35 4.43 17.19
CA GLU A 154 18.46 5.88 17.21
C GLU A 154 17.95 6.43 15.85
N GLY A 155 16.70 6.91 15.84
CA GLY A 155 16.15 7.66 14.71
C GLY A 155 15.11 6.92 13.87
N THR A 156 13.84 7.18 14.18
CA THR A 156 12.84 7.83 13.31
C THR A 156 11.58 7.89 14.18
N PRO A 157 11.03 9.08 14.48
CA PRO A 157 9.79 9.18 15.24
C PRO A 157 8.71 8.30 14.61
N ASP A 158 8.01 7.51 15.41
CA ASP A 158 6.84 6.74 14.97
C ASP A 158 5.90 7.72 14.25
N SER A 159 5.57 7.44 12.98
CA SER A 159 4.89 8.30 11.97
C SER A 159 5.74 8.97 10.87
N GLN A 160 7.07 9.09 11.00
CA GLN A 160 7.85 9.69 9.90
C GLN A 160 8.07 8.70 8.75
N ALA A 161 7.87 9.19 7.52
CA ALA A 161 8.09 8.38 6.32
C ALA A 161 9.57 7.94 6.20
N VAL A 162 9.80 6.64 6.04
CA VAL A 162 11.11 6.07 5.71
C VAL A 162 11.29 5.92 4.20
N ALA A 163 10.19 5.76 3.46
CA ALA A 163 10.18 5.79 2.02
C ALA A 163 8.86 6.37 1.49
N THR A 164 8.91 6.94 0.29
CA THR A 164 7.72 7.28 -0.50
C THR A 164 7.83 6.63 -1.87
N GLY A 165 6.68 6.38 -2.48
CA GLY A 165 6.62 5.83 -3.82
C GLY A 165 5.50 6.39 -4.64
N GLN A 166 5.70 6.33 -5.96
CA GLN A 166 4.66 6.58 -6.93
C GLN A 166 4.77 5.49 -7.99
N ALA A 167 3.66 4.84 -8.29
CA ALA A 167 3.61 3.75 -9.24
C ALA A 167 2.50 3.98 -10.26
N ALA A 168 2.78 3.61 -11.50
CA ALA A 168 1.81 3.61 -12.59
C ALA A 168 1.51 2.17 -13.00
N TYR A 169 0.24 1.89 -13.27
CA TYR A 169 -0.26 0.56 -13.56
C TYR A 169 -1.06 0.54 -14.87
N ARG A 170 -0.88 -0.51 -15.66
CA ARG A 170 -1.81 -0.88 -16.72
C ARG A 170 -3.05 -1.49 -16.06
N LEU A 171 -4.20 -0.94 -16.40
CA LEU A 171 -5.50 -1.40 -15.93
C LEU A 171 -6.15 -2.27 -17.02
N PHE A 172 -6.64 -3.45 -16.63
CA PHE A 172 -7.33 -4.40 -17.50
C PHE A 172 -8.80 -4.51 -17.11
N ARG A 173 -9.61 -3.54 -17.51
CA ARG A 173 -11.07 -3.54 -17.33
C ARG A 173 -11.77 -4.20 -18.51
#